data_AF-A0A1A5YQ00-F1
#
_entry.id   AF-A0A1A5YQ00-F1
#
_cell.length_a   1.000
_cell.length_b   1.000
_cell.length_c   1.000
_cell.angle_alpha   90.00
_cell.angle_beta   90.00
_cell.angle_gamma   90.00
#
_symmetry.space_group_name_H-M   'P 1'
#
loop_
_entity.id
_entity.type
_entity.pdbx_description
1 polymer ?
#
loop_
_entity_poly.entity_id
_entity_poly.type
_entity_poly.pdbx_seq_one_letter_code
_entity_poly.pdbx_strand_id
1 'polypeptide(L)'
;MRNEDADFIIAVDVAGQHEKKQPRNVVEAVYRSYSLMNAERKHSSLHLADLVIRPEVGQYAAFDFSKVTECIAAGEEAADYLIPEIKAFLTH
;
A
#
# COMPACT_ATOMS: atom_id res chain seq x y z
N MET A 1 7.08 -13.67 0.40
CA MET A 1 7.16 -14.93 1.17
C MET A 1 5.74 -15.43 1.29
N ARG A 2 5.39 -16.53 0.62
CA ARG A 2 4.09 -17.18 0.77
C ARG A 2 4.21 -18.06 2.03
N ASN A 3 3.38 -17.82 3.04
CA ASN A 3 3.22 -18.81 4.11
C ASN A 3 2.38 -19.92 3.51
N GLU A 4 2.87 -21.15 3.55
CA GLU A 4 2.17 -22.32 3.02
C GLU A 4 0.85 -22.61 3.77
N ASP A 5 0.62 -21.93 4.90
CA ASP A 5 -0.56 -22.05 5.75
C ASP A 5 -1.64 -20.97 5.51
N ALA A 6 -1.49 -20.10 4.50
CA ALA A 6 -2.49 -19.09 4.19
C ALA A 6 -3.37 -19.52 3.02
N ASP A 7 -4.66 -19.78 3.28
CA ASP A 7 -5.65 -20.13 2.26
C ASP A 7 -6.00 -18.96 1.33
N PHE A 8 -5.79 -17.71 1.79
CA PHE A 8 -6.06 -16.49 1.05
C PHE A 8 -5.14 -15.35 1.48
N ILE A 9 -4.61 -14.63 0.50
CA ILE A 9 -3.67 -13.54 0.73
C ILE A 9 -4.30 -12.23 0.25
N ILE A 10 -4.59 -11.34 1.20
CA ILE A 10 -4.96 -9.96 0.93
C ILE A 10 -3.71 -9.09 1.07
N ALA A 11 -3.31 -8.43 -0.01
CA ALA A 11 -2.26 -7.42 0.03
C ALA A 11 -2.85 -6.01 0.12
N VAL A 12 -2.16 -5.12 0.80
CA VAL A 12 -2.49 -3.69 0.83
C VAL A 12 -1.34 -2.92 0.19
N ASP A 13 -1.61 -2.29 -0.95
CA ASP A 13 -0.63 -1.51 -1.70
C ASP A 13 -0.79 -0.02 -1.41
N VAL A 14 0.06 0.48 -0.53
CA VAL A 14 0.16 1.91 -0.18
C VAL A 14 1.23 2.63 -0.97
N ALA A 15 1.79 2.02 -2.02
CA ALA A 15 2.81 2.67 -2.81
C ALA A 15 2.23 3.91 -3.48
N GLY A 16 2.71 5.08 -3.06
CA GLY A 16 2.40 6.31 -3.75
C GLY A 16 2.96 6.30 -5.16
N GLN A 17 2.22 6.85 -6.12
CA GLN A 17 2.81 7.21 -7.40
C GLN A 17 3.97 8.15 -7.10
N HIS A 18 5.18 7.75 -7.49
CA HIS A 18 6.43 8.47 -7.24
C HIS A 18 6.20 9.98 -7.26
N GLU A 19 6.20 10.61 -6.08
CA GLU A 19 6.00 12.05 -5.99
C GLU A 19 7.07 12.71 -6.87
N LYS A 20 6.64 13.41 -7.92
CA LYS A 20 7.54 14.19 -8.79
C LYS A 20 8.13 15.40 -8.06
N LYS A 21 7.76 15.65 -6.80
CA LYS A 21 8.30 16.75 -6.01
C LYS A 21 9.76 16.48 -5.64
N GLN A 22 10.56 17.53 -5.74
CA GLN A 22 11.96 17.47 -5.31
C GLN A 22 12.00 17.37 -3.78
N PRO A 23 12.88 16.52 -3.21
CA PRO A 23 13.06 16.44 -1.78
C PRO A 23 13.48 17.81 -1.24
N ARG A 24 12.83 18.25 -0.16
CA ARG A 24 13.00 19.59 0.43
C ARG A 24 14.19 19.64 1.39
N ASN A 25 14.66 18.48 1.85
CA ASN A 25 15.76 18.33 2.79
C ASN A 25 16.52 17.00 2.55
N VAL A 26 17.64 16.83 3.26
CA VAL A 26 18.52 15.66 3.11
C VAL A 26 17.83 14.35 3.54
N VAL A 27 16.98 14.40 4.57
CA VAL A 27 16.24 13.22 5.06
C VAL A 27 15.28 12.71 3.97
N GLU A 28 14.56 13.61 3.31
CA GLU A 28 13.69 13.30 2.18
C GLU A 28 14.47 12.75 0.97
N ALA A 29 15.65 13.28 0.70
CA ALA A 29 16.49 12.81 -0.41
C ALA A 29 16.98 11.37 -0.18
N VAL A 30 17.38 11.04 1.05
CA VAL A 30 17.74 9.68 1.46
C VAL A 30 16.53 8.75 1.36
N TYR A 31 15.38 9.16 1.88
CA TYR A 31 14.14 8.38 1.81
C TYR A 31 13.69 8.11 0.37
N ARG A 32 13.80 9.10 -0.52
CA ARG A 32 13.47 8.95 -1.94
C ARG A 32 14.41 7.97 -2.64
N SER A 33 15.71 8.05 -2.36
CA SER A 33 16.70 7.12 -2.92
C SER A 33 16.43 5.68 -2.47
N TYR A 34 16.11 5.51 -1.18
CA TYR A 34 15.67 4.22 -0.63
C TYR A 34 14.37 3.73 -1.29
N SER A 35 13.37 4.61 -1.45
CA SER A 35 12.08 4.25 -2.05
C SER A 35 12.25 3.82 -3.51
N LEU A 36 13.08 4.51 -4.29
CA LEU A 36 13.38 4.15 -5.67
C LEU A 36 14.05 2.77 -5.78
N MET A 37 15.05 2.51 -4.93
CA MET A 37 15.73 1.20 -4.89
C MET A 37 14.77 0.05 -4.54
N ASN A 38 13.75 0.33 -3.73
CA ASN A 38 12.74 -0.66 -3.35
C ASN A 38 11.56 -0.75 -4.34
N ALA A 39 11.29 0.29 -5.13
CA ALA A 39 10.19 0.30 -6.09
C ALA A 39 10.29 -0.85 -7.10
N GLU A 40 11.49 -1.08 -7.63
CA GLU A 40 11.79 -2.19 -8.54
C GLU A 40 11.50 -3.58 -7.91
N ARG A 41 11.59 -3.70 -6.58
CA ARG A 41 11.37 -4.96 -5.86
C ARG A 41 9.91 -5.18 -5.44
N LYS A 42 9.10 -4.11 -5.33
CA LYS A 42 7.72 -4.17 -4.80
C LYS A 42 6.72 -4.85 -5.74
N HIS A 43 6.90 -4.71 -7.06
CA HIS A 43 5.98 -5.32 -8.04
C HIS A 43 5.95 -6.85 -7.97
N SER A 44 7.01 -7.49 -7.45
CA SER A 44 7.11 -8.95 -7.42
C SER A 44 6.37 -9.61 -6.26
N SER A 45 5.76 -8.91 -5.31
CA SER A 45 5.01 -9.58 -4.21
C SER A 45 3.50 -9.52 -4.40
N LEU A 46 2.99 -8.49 -5.09
CA LEU A 46 1.55 -8.31 -5.29
C LEU A 46 0.93 -9.40 -6.18
N HIS A 47 1.71 -10.04 -7.06
CA HIS A 47 1.20 -11.14 -7.89
C HIS A 47 0.86 -12.42 -7.09
N LEU A 48 1.32 -12.51 -5.84
CA LEU A 48 1.02 -13.64 -4.96
C LEU A 48 -0.26 -13.43 -4.15
N ALA A 49 -0.88 -12.25 -4.24
CA ALA A 49 -2.10 -11.92 -3.53
C ALA A 49 -3.32 -12.30 -4.36
N ASP A 50 -4.32 -12.88 -3.69
CA ASP A 50 -5.61 -13.21 -4.28
C ASP A 50 -6.51 -11.97 -4.37
N LEU A 51 -6.29 -11.00 -3.48
CA LEU A 51 -6.95 -9.69 -3.48
C LEU A 51 -5.95 -8.58 -3.12
N VAL A 52 -6.05 -7.44 -3.80
CA VAL A 52 -5.20 -6.27 -3.51
C VAL A 52 -6.07 -5.05 -3.22
N ILE A 53 -5.96 -4.53 -1.99
CA ILE A 53 -6.59 -3.28 -1.57
C ILE A 53 -5.62 -2.13 -1.88
N ARG A 54 -6.10 -1.10 -2.58
CA ARG A 54 -5.30 0.08 -2.97
C ARG A 54 -5.94 1.37 -2.44
N PRO A 55 -5.62 1.79 -1.20
CA PRO A 55 -6.17 3.03 -0.65
C PRO A 55 -5.56 4.27 -1.30
N GLU A 56 -6.33 5.35 -1.40
CA GLU A 56 -5.89 6.62 -1.98
C GLU A 56 -5.03 7.45 -1.01
N VAL A 57 -3.83 6.93 -0.69
CA VAL A 57 -2.90 7.57 0.26
C VAL A 57 -1.58 8.02 -0.38
N GLY A 58 -1.39 7.70 -1.66
CA GLY A 58 -0.12 7.90 -2.37
C GLY A 58 0.36 9.36 -2.50
N GLN A 59 -0.54 10.30 -2.26
CA GLN A 59 -0.29 11.75 -2.25
C GLN A 59 0.35 12.26 -0.96
N TYR A 60 0.29 11.49 0.13
CA TYR A 60 0.83 11.89 1.42
C TYR A 60 2.29 11.48 1.54
N ALA A 61 3.11 12.38 2.08
CA ALA A 61 4.50 12.05 2.35
C ALA A 61 4.57 11.01 3.48
N ALA A 62 5.54 10.10 3.40
CA ALA A 62 5.65 8.97 4.33
C ALA A 62 5.85 9.38 5.81
N PHE A 63 6.29 10.61 6.04
CA PHE A 63 6.53 11.20 7.36
C PHE A 63 5.54 12.33 7.68
N ASP A 64 4.47 12.51 6.89
CA ASP A 64 3.42 13.46 7.18
C ASP A 64 2.39 12.88 8.15
N PHE A 65 2.74 12.88 9.43
CA PHE A 65 1.87 12.41 10.52
C PHE A 65 0.63 13.28 10.74
N SER A 66 0.53 14.43 10.07
CA SER A 66 -0.69 15.25 10.14
C SER A 66 -1.87 14.65 9.37
N LYS A 67 -1.59 13.67 8.49
CA LYS A 67 -2.56 13.02 7.59
C LYS A 67 -3.00 11.62 8.01
N VAL A 68 -2.69 11.23 9.25
CA VAL A 68 -3.01 9.90 9.77
C VAL A 68 -4.51 9.59 9.68
N THR A 69 -5.36 10.55 10.07
CA THR A 69 -6.81 10.36 10.05
C THR A 69 -7.33 10.14 8.63
N GLU A 70 -6.86 10.93 7.67
CA GLU A 70 -7.22 10.79 6.26
C GLU A 70 -6.71 9.48 5.66
N CYS A 71 -5.51 9.03 6.04
CA CYS A 71 -4.97 7.73 5.62
C CYS A 71 -5.80 6.55 6.15
N ILE A 72 -6.25 6.63 7.40
CA ILE A 72 -7.12 5.59 7.99
C ILE A 72 -8.44 5.54 7.23
N ALA A 73 -9.09 6.68 7.04
CA ALA A 73 -10.37 6.76 6.32
C ALA A 73 -10.27 6.24 4.89
N ALA A 74 -9.21 6.58 4.16
CA ALA A 74 -8.97 6.05 2.81
C ALA A 74 -8.72 4.53 2.80
N GLY A 75 -8.12 3.99 3.87
CA GLY A 75 -7.96 2.56 4.09
C GLY A 75 -9.30 1.84 4.30
N GLU A 76 -10.14 2.41 5.17
CA GLU A 76 -11.49 1.90 5.45
C GLU A 76 -12.35 1.92 4.19
N GLU A 77 -12.40 3.05 3.48
CA GLU A 77 -13.18 3.18 2.25
C GLU A 77 -12.75 2.16 1.18
N ALA A 78 -11.44 2.01 0.95
CA ALA A 78 -10.93 1.06 -0.03
C ALA A 78 -11.23 -0.40 0.36
N ALA A 79 -11.23 -0.72 1.66
CA ALA A 79 -11.60 -2.05 2.14
C ALA A 79 -13.10 -2.30 2.02
N ASP A 80 -13.94 -1.31 2.34
CA ASP A 80 -15.40 -1.40 2.29
C ASP A 80 -15.91 -1.76 0.89
N TYR A 81 -15.31 -1.19 -0.16
CA TYR A 81 -15.64 -1.55 -1.55
C TYR A 81 -15.37 -3.02 -1.87
N LEU A 82 -14.44 -3.67 -1.17
CA LEU A 82 -14.02 -5.04 -1.41
C LEU A 82 -14.60 -6.04 -0.40
N ILE A 83 -15.34 -5.57 0.62
CA ILE A 83 -16.05 -6.44 1.57
C ILE A 83 -16.88 -7.54 0.89
N PRO A 84 -17.63 -7.27 -0.21
CA PRO A 84 -18.38 -8.33 -0.89
C PRO A 84 -17.50 -9.45 -1.42
N GLU A 85 -16.34 -9.13 -2.01
CA GLU A 85 -15.37 -10.10 -2.52
C GLU A 85 -14.71 -10.89 -1.38
N ILE A 86 -14.33 -10.20 -0.31
CA ILE A 86 -13.76 -10.83 0.90
C ILE A 86 -14.76 -11.82 1.51
N LYS A 87 -16.04 -11.44 1.62
CA LYS A 87 -17.09 -12.31 2.15
C LYS A 87 -17.35 -13.53 1.26
N ALA A 88 -17.27 -13.38 -0.06
CA ALA A 88 -17.43 -14.50 -0.98
C ALA A 88 -16.36 -15.57 -0.74
N PHE A 89 -15.13 -15.17 -0.42
CA PHE A 89 -14.07 -16.10 -0.05
C PHE A 89 -14.33 -16.80 1.29
N LEU A 90 -14.73 -16.07 2.33
CA LEU A 90 -14.94 -16.63 3.69
C LEU A 90 -16.09 -17.64 3.80
N THR A 91 -16.94 -17.74 2.78
CA THR A 91 -18.12 -18.61 2.79
C THR A 91 -17.84 -19.97 2.12
N HIS A 92 -16.69 -20.14 1.48
CA HIS A 92 -16.18 -21.45 1.00
C HIS A 92 -15.30 -22.10 2.06
#